data_AF-A0A9P4WJQ2-F1
#
_entry.id   AF-A0A9P4WJQ2-F1
#
_cell.length_a   1.000
_cell.length_b   1.000
_cell.length_c   1.000
_cell.angle_alpha   90.00
_cell.angle_beta   90.00
_cell.angle_gamma   90.00
#
_symmetry.space_group_name_H-M   'P 1'
#
loop_
_entity.id
_entity.type
_entity.pdbx_description
1 polymer ?
#
loop_
_entity_poly.entity_id
_entity_poly.type
_entity_poly.pdbx_seq_one_letter_code
_entity_poly.pdbx_strand_id
1 'polypeptide(L)' 'MHLMYIADPADPSKRIYTLQKVIDGKVSKSAHPARFSPDDKYSRHRVTIKKRYGLLLTQQKNKVAERS' A
#
# COMPACT_ATOMS: atom_id res chain seq x y z
N MET A 1 -0.06 11.22 12.89
CA MET A 1 -0.45 11.48 11.48
C MET A 1 -1.96 11.51 11.39
N HIS A 2 -2.54 12.65 11.01
CA HIS A 2 -3.99 12.84 10.97
C HIS A 2 -4.60 12.73 9.57
N LEU A 3 -3.77 12.83 8.52
CA LEU A 3 -4.26 12.73 7.15
C LEU A 3 -4.50 11.26 6.78
N MET A 4 -5.72 11.00 6.37
CA MET A 4 -6.21 9.69 5.95
C MET A 4 -6.66 9.74 4.48
N TYR A 5 -6.88 8.59 3.87
CA TYR A 5 -7.43 8.49 2.53
C TYR A 5 -8.26 7.23 2.31
N ILE A 6 -9.13 7.28 1.31
CA ILE A 6 -9.77 6.13 0.68
C ILE A 6 -9.42 6.11 -0.82
N ALA A 7 -9.47 4.93 -1.45
CA ALA A 7 -9.34 4.83 -2.89
C ALA A 7 -10.60 5.42 -3.55
N ASP A 8 -10.43 6.18 -4.63
CA ASP A 8 -11.55 6.73 -5.38
C ASP A 8 -12.32 5.58 -6.08
N PRO A 9 -13.65 5.47 -5.88
CA PRO A 9 -14.46 4.44 -6.53
C PRO A 9 -14.45 4.51 -8.07
N ALA A 10 -14.26 5.70 -8.65
CA ALA A 10 -14.25 5.90 -10.11
C ALA A 10 -12.87 5.61 -10.74
N ASP A 11 -11.79 5.88 -10.01
CA ASP A 11 -10.41 5.67 -10.48
C ASP A 11 -9.52 5.16 -9.33
N PRO A 12 -9.21 3.85 -9.27
CA PRO A 12 -8.41 3.27 -8.21
C PRO A 12 -6.99 3.85 -8.07
N SER A 13 -6.48 4.57 -9.07
CA SER A 13 -5.18 5.23 -9.01
C SER A 13 -5.20 6.52 -8.19
N LYS A 14 -6.39 7.12 -8.01
CA LYS A 14 -6.59 8.36 -7.26
C LYS A 14 -7.00 8.08 -5.81
N ARG A 15 -6.70 9.05 -4.95
CA ARG A 15 -6.97 8.99 -3.51
C ARG A 15 -7.80 10.19 -3.10
N ILE A 16 -8.87 9.94 -2.34
CA ILE A 16 -9.67 10.99 -1.70
C ILE A 16 -9.18 11.15 -0.27
N TYR A 17 -8.65 12.33 0.05
CA TYR A 17 -8.08 12.62 1.36
C TYR A 17 -9.14 13.11 2.35
N THR A 18 -8.95 12.77 3.61
CA THR A 18 -9.88 13.08 4.70
C THR A 18 -9.14 13.08 6.04
N LEU A 19 -9.76 13.69 7.05
CA LEU A 19 -9.33 13.58 8.46
C LEU A 19 -10.17 12.54 9.23
N GLN A 20 -11.25 12.04 8.64
CA GLN A 20 -12.12 11.04 9.27
C GLN A 20 -11.48 9.66 9.26
N LYS A 21 -11.62 8.92 10.36
CA LYS A 21 -11.10 7.55 10.51
C LYS A 21 -12.02 6.49 9.89
N VAL A 22 -13.31 6.78 9.78
CA VAL A 22 -14.33 5.90 9.23
C VAL A 22 -15.24 6.72 8.34
N ILE A 23 -15.49 6.22 7.13
CA ILE A 23 -16.43 6.78 6.15
C ILE A 23 -17.31 5.63 5.69
N ASP A 24 -18.64 5.77 5.78
CA ASP A 24 -19.62 4.75 5.35
C ASP A 24 -19.31 3.33 5.87
N GLY A 25 -18.91 3.24 7.15
CA GLY A 25 -18.53 1.98 7.80
C GLY A 25 -17.18 1.40 7.37
N LYS A 26 -16.47 2.01 6.42
CA LYS A 26 -15.12 1.60 5.98
C LYS A 26 -14.05 2.41 6.69
N VAL A 27 -13.02 1.72 7.17
CA VAL A 27 -11.86 2.35 7.82
C VAL A 27 -10.96 3.00 6.77
N SER A 28 -10.65 4.28 6.96
CA SER A 28 -9.72 5.02 6.10
C SER A 28 -8.27 4.65 6.41
N LYS A 29 -7.38 4.79 5.42
CA LYS A 29 -5.95 4.43 5.54
C LYS A 29 -5.09 5.67 5.79
N SER A 30 -3.98 5.53 6.52
CA SER A 30 -3.01 6.63 6.67
C SER A 30 -2.49 7.06 5.31
N ALA A 31 -2.53 8.37 5.03
CA ALA A 31 -1.96 8.94 3.81
C ALA A 31 -0.43 8.89 3.80
N HIS A 32 0.19 8.68 4.96
CA HIS A 32 1.63 8.66 5.13
C HIS A 32 2.17 7.23 5.17
N PRO A 33 3.34 6.97 4.56
CA PRO A 33 3.97 5.66 4.59
C PRO A 33 4.44 5.31 6.01
N ALA A 34 4.67 4.01 6.24
CA ALA A 34 5.32 3.55 7.47
C ALA A 34 6.73 4.15 7.58
N ARG A 35 7.14 4.51 8.80
CA ARG A 35 8.45 5.10 9.07
C ARG A 35 9.57 4.12 8.69
N PHE A 36 10.55 4.58 7.92
CA PHE A 36 11.76 3.81 7.66
C PHE A 36 12.62 3.71 8.94
N SER A 37 13.14 2.52 9.22
CA SER A 37 14.08 2.26 10.31
C SER A 37 15.25 1.44 9.77
N PRO A 38 16.49 1.88 9.93
CA PRO A 38 17.67 1.11 9.50
C PRO A 38 17.76 -0.26 10.18
N ASP A 39 17.36 -0.36 11.45
CA ASP A 39 17.44 -1.58 12.27
C ASP A 39 16.32 -2.60 11.99
N ASP A 40 15.33 -2.29 11.15
CA ASP A 40 14.09 -3.05 10.94
C ASP A 40 14.19 -4.59 11.20
N LYS A 41 13.91 -4.96 12.46
CA LYS A 41 14.03 -6.34 12.99
C LYS A 41 13.07 -7.31 12.32
N TYR A 42 12.01 -6.80 11.71
CA TYR A 42 10.98 -7.58 11.04
C TYR A 42 11.16 -7.63 9.50
N SER A 43 12.29 -7.17 8.99
CA SER A 43 12.64 -7.21 7.55
C SER A 43 12.47 -8.62 6.95
N ARG A 44 13.02 -9.66 7.62
CA ARG A 44 12.87 -11.06 7.20
C ARG A 44 11.39 -11.46 7.09
N HIS A 45 10.60 -11.19 8.12
CA HIS A 45 9.17 -11.52 8.14
C HIS A 45 8.41 -10.83 7.00
N ARG A 46 8.67 -9.54 6.76
CA ARG A 46 8.05 -8.78 5.67
C ARG A 46 8.37 -9.40 4.30
N VAL A 47 9.63 -9.76 4.06
CA VAL A 47 10.05 -10.38 2.79
C VAL A 47 9.42 -11.75 2.61
N THR A 48 9.39 -12.59 3.66
CA THR A 48 8.77 -13.92 3.59
C THR A 48 7.28 -13.85 3.28
N ILE A 49 6.53 -12.94 3.91
CA ILE A 49 5.11 -12.73 3.62
C ILE A 49 4.92 -12.27 2.17
N LYS A 50 5.69 -11.28 1.70
CA LYS A 50 5.63 -10.84 0.30
C LYS A 50 5.89 -11.98 -0.68
N LYS A 51 6.90 -12.82 -0.39
CA LYS A 51 7.24 -13.99 -1.22
C LYS A 51 6.09 -15.00 -1.31
N ARG A 52 5.44 -15.28 -0.18
CA ARG A 52 4.30 -16.23 -0.08
C ARG A 52 3.12 -15.80 -0.96
N TYR A 53 2.83 -14.50 -1.00
CA TYR A 53 1.72 -13.96 -1.78
C TYR A 53 2.10 -13.52 -3.21
N GLY A 54 3.32 -13.82 -3.68
CA GLY A 54 3.75 -13.43 -5.02
C GLY A 54 3.90 -11.90 -5.21
N LEU A 55 4.09 -11.15 -4.13
CA LEU A 55 4.13 -9.68 -4.12
C LEU A 55 5.54 -9.10 -4.30
N LEU A 56 6.57 -9.94 -4.43
CA LEU A 56 7.90 -9.45 -4.77
C LEU A 56 7.92 -8.96 -6.22
N LEU A 57 8.66 -7.87 -6.48
CA LEU A 57 8.81 -7.33 -7.83
C LEU A 57 9.36 -8.38 -8.81
N THR A 58 10.24 -9.26 -8.33
CA THR A 58 10.81 -10.38 -9.11
C THR A 58 9.80 -11.49 -9.44
N GLN A 59 8.65 -11.53 -8.76
CA GLN A 59 7.57 -12.48 -9.01
C GLN A 59 6.45 -11.91 -9.89
N GLN A 60 6.38 -10.59 -10.02
CA GLN A 60 5.37 -9.92 -10.85
C GLN A 60 5.82 -9.88 -12.30
N LYS A 61 4.88 -10.04 -13.23
CA LYS A 61 5.16 -9.88 -14.66
C LYS A 61 5.70 -8.47 -14.93
N ASN A 62 6.67 -8.37 -15.82
CA ASN A 62 7.23 -7.09 -16.24
C ASN A 62 6.16 -6.27 -16.97
N LYS A 63 5.45 -5.41 -16.24
CA LYS A 63 4.42 -4.52 -16.79
C LYS A 63 4.95 -3.56 -17.88
N VAL A 64 6.26 -3.34 -17.94
CA VAL A 64 6.92 -2.56 -19.00
C VAL A 64 6.96 -3.33 -20.32
N ALA A 65 7.21 -4.64 -20.28
CA ALA A 65 7.26 -5.49 -21.46
C ALA A 65 5.85 -5.78 -22.04
N GLU A 66 4.81 -5.75 -21.21
CA GLU A 66 3.42 -5.99 -21.65
C GLU A 66 2.76 -4.77 -22.32
N ARG A 67 3.37 -3.59 -22.27
CA ARG A 67 2.86 -2.34 -22.86
C ARG A 67 3.62 -1.91 -24.13
N SER A 68 4.56 -2.73 -24.58
CA SER A 68 5.40 -2.49 -25.77
C SER A 68 4.87 -3.29 -26.96
#